data_AF-A0A2D3L6Z9-F1
#
_entry.id   AF-A0A2D3L6Z9-F1
#
_cell.length_a   1.000
_cell.length_b   1.000
_cell.length_c   1.000
_cell.angle_alpha   90.00
_cell.angle_beta   90.00
_cell.angle_gamma   90.00
#
_symmetry.space_group_name_H-M   'P 1'
#
loop_
_entity.id
_entity.type
_entity.pdbx_description
1 polymer ?
#
loop_
_entity_poly.entity_id
_entity_poly.type
_entity_poly.pdbx_seq_one_letter_code
_entity_poly.pdbx_strand_id
1 'polypeptide(L)'
;MENLEATKVSGETVSSEHLNANKVYFATEVLNDSNVMPIYNKLCMVLDIYDVKHEIVEDPTTHTCKALKPAWLANSGKMADHVECLVRYIGNKRVLMTNCAEYNAEVAATLKEKLEADGYEVVELSYSSCAGVRDAKDMSWAYINYIQTSKVVIVPMQRAKEDKEALRQIKACFPDLAVVGVYAKPFFSDEGEFICYSKSIKENATS
;
A
#
# COMPACT_ATOMS: atom_id res chain seq x y z
N MET A 1 23.73 12.27 -17.34
CA MET A 1 24.24 11.56 -16.16
C MET A 1 24.44 12.59 -15.07
N GLU A 2 23.37 12.93 -14.36
CA GLU A 2 23.44 13.79 -13.18
C GLU A 2 23.44 12.89 -11.94
N ASN A 3 24.51 13.05 -11.16
CA ASN A 3 24.84 12.50 -9.86
C ASN A 3 23.66 11.93 -9.04
N LEU A 4 23.50 10.61 -9.05
CA LEU A 4 22.86 9.89 -7.94
C LEU A 4 23.83 9.89 -6.76
N GLU A 5 23.73 10.91 -5.91
CA GLU A 5 24.40 10.90 -4.62
C GLU A 5 24.00 9.65 -3.83
N ALA A 6 25.00 9.00 -3.23
CA ALA A 6 24.88 7.85 -2.35
C ALA A 6 23.97 8.18 -1.16
N THR A 7 22.67 8.08 -1.38
CA THR A 7 21.66 8.38 -0.39
C THR A 7 21.50 7.12 0.44
N LYS A 8 22.03 7.16 1.66
CA LYS A 8 21.69 6.21 2.73
C LYS A 8 20.16 6.15 2.77
N VAL A 9 19.58 4.98 2.51
CA VAL A 9 18.28 4.65 3.09
C VAL A 9 18.54 4.70 4.59
N SER A 10 18.23 5.82 5.24
CA SER A 10 18.32 5.90 6.69
C SER A 10 17.45 4.77 7.20
N GLY A 11 17.99 3.98 8.13
CA GLY A 11 17.36 2.79 8.71
C GLY A 11 16.09 3.07 9.51
N GLU A 12 15.25 4.00 9.08
CA GLU A 12 13.83 4.04 9.38
C GLU A 12 13.21 2.79 8.76
N THR A 13 13.32 1.71 9.54
CA THR A 13 12.58 0.46 9.43
C THR A 13 11.27 0.67 8.70
N VAL A 14 11.13 0.06 7.52
CA VAL A 14 9.84 -0.08 6.84
C VAL A 14 8.82 -0.51 7.90
N SER A 15 7.81 0.34 8.14
CA SER A 15 6.92 0.18 9.29
C SER A 15 6.38 -1.25 9.37
N SER A 16 6.38 -1.82 10.57
CA SER A 16 5.92 -3.20 10.84
C SER A 16 4.66 -3.24 11.69
N GLU A 17 4.07 -2.08 12.01
CA GLU A 17 2.90 -1.93 12.89
C GLU A 17 1.70 -2.75 12.42
N HIS A 18 1.57 -2.95 11.11
CA HIS A 18 0.46 -3.68 10.49
C HIS A 18 0.58 -5.21 10.55
N LEU A 19 1.77 -5.78 10.74
CA LEU A 19 1.98 -7.24 10.59
C LEU A 19 1.17 -8.11 11.55
N ASN A 20 0.86 -7.58 12.73
CA ASN A 20 0.08 -8.26 13.76
C ASN A 20 -1.08 -7.38 14.27
N ALA A 21 -1.54 -6.47 13.42
CA ALA A 21 -2.62 -5.56 13.79
C ALA A 21 -3.92 -6.35 14.03
N ASN A 22 -4.55 -6.10 15.17
CA ASN A 22 -5.83 -6.69 15.58
C ASN A 22 -6.97 -5.66 15.54
N LYS A 23 -6.67 -4.40 15.22
CA LYS A 23 -7.61 -3.30 15.15
C LYS A 23 -7.30 -2.39 13.96
N VAL A 24 -8.35 -1.85 13.34
CA VAL A 24 -8.25 -0.85 12.27
C VAL A 24 -8.95 0.44 12.71
N TYR A 25 -8.23 1.55 12.64
CA TYR A 25 -8.82 2.87 12.82
C TYR A 25 -9.21 3.46 11.49
N PHE A 26 -10.35 4.16 11.46
CA PHE A 26 -10.76 5.02 10.37
C PHE A 26 -10.81 6.47 10.85
N ALA A 27 -10.29 7.38 10.04
CA ALA A 27 -10.35 8.81 10.32
C ALA A 27 -11.79 9.32 10.15
N THR A 28 -12.23 10.32 10.92
CA THR A 28 -13.63 10.81 10.90
C THR A 28 -14.07 11.37 9.56
N GLU A 29 -13.14 11.76 8.69
CA GLU A 29 -13.41 12.26 7.35
C GLU A 29 -14.16 11.25 6.48
N VAL A 30 -14.05 9.94 6.76
CA VAL A 30 -14.83 8.91 6.04
C VAL A 30 -16.34 9.09 6.19
N LEU A 31 -16.79 9.72 7.28
CA LEU A 31 -18.21 10.01 7.54
C LEU A 31 -18.70 11.25 6.80
N ASN A 32 -17.79 12.16 6.46
CA ASN A 32 -18.11 13.44 5.86
C ASN A 32 -18.12 13.40 4.33
N ASP A 33 -17.53 12.35 3.73
CA ASP A 33 -17.50 12.18 2.28
C ASP A 33 -18.50 11.09 1.81
N SER A 34 -19.55 11.56 1.12
CA SER A 34 -20.61 10.70 0.56
C SER A 34 -20.13 9.66 -0.46
N ASN A 35 -18.97 9.87 -1.11
CA ASN A 35 -18.36 8.90 -2.01
C ASN A 35 -17.54 7.84 -1.27
N VAL A 36 -16.97 8.21 -0.12
CA VAL A 36 -16.16 7.31 0.72
C VAL A 36 -17.04 6.44 1.61
N MET A 37 -18.14 6.97 2.14
CA MET A 37 -19.02 6.27 3.08
C MET A 37 -19.49 4.87 2.60
N PRO A 38 -19.89 4.65 1.33
CA PRO A 38 -20.22 3.32 0.84
C PRO A 38 -19.06 2.33 0.85
N ILE A 39 -17.82 2.80 0.72
CA ILE A 39 -16.63 1.94 0.80
C ILE A 39 -16.30 1.65 2.25
N TYR A 40 -16.34 2.67 3.11
CA TYR A 40 -16.18 2.51 4.55
C TYR A 40 -17.12 1.41 5.08
N ASN A 41 -18.41 1.45 4.73
CA ASN A 41 -19.36 0.41 5.12
C ASN A 41 -18.94 -0.99 4.65
N LYS A 42 -18.41 -1.13 3.42
CA LYS A 42 -17.91 -2.41 2.92
C LYS A 42 -16.66 -2.86 3.66
N LEU A 43 -15.77 -1.94 4.02
CA LEU A 43 -14.57 -2.25 4.79
C LEU A 43 -14.98 -2.75 6.19
N CYS A 44 -15.89 -2.07 6.88
CA CYS A 44 -16.46 -2.54 8.16
C CYS A 44 -17.07 -3.93 8.03
N MET A 45 -17.91 -4.17 7.01
CA MET A 45 -18.49 -5.49 6.78
C MET A 45 -17.42 -6.59 6.61
N VAL A 46 -16.35 -6.32 5.87
CA VAL A 46 -15.25 -7.29 5.72
C VAL A 46 -14.54 -7.49 7.06
N LEU A 47 -14.23 -6.42 7.79
CA LEU A 47 -13.58 -6.50 9.10
C LEU A 47 -14.42 -7.29 10.11
N ASP A 48 -15.75 -7.08 10.12
CA ASP A 48 -16.70 -7.83 10.96
C ASP A 48 -16.72 -9.33 10.62
N ILE A 49 -16.71 -9.70 9.33
CA ILE A 49 -16.65 -11.10 8.89
C ILE A 49 -15.41 -11.81 9.44
N TYR A 50 -14.28 -11.12 9.52
CA TYR A 50 -13.03 -11.66 10.05
C TYR A 50 -12.83 -11.36 11.54
N ASP A 51 -13.82 -10.83 12.25
CA ASP A 51 -13.72 -10.50 13.69
C ASP A 51 -12.52 -9.58 13.99
N VAL A 52 -12.28 -8.57 13.14
CA VAL A 52 -11.28 -7.54 13.36
C VAL A 52 -11.95 -6.32 13.96
N LYS A 53 -11.46 -5.85 15.10
CA LYS A 53 -11.99 -4.63 15.72
C LYS A 53 -11.77 -3.44 14.80
N HIS A 54 -12.76 -2.56 14.72
CA HIS A 54 -12.61 -1.28 14.03
C HIS A 54 -13.35 -0.19 14.77
N GLU A 55 -12.82 1.03 14.67
CA GLU A 55 -13.48 2.22 15.22
C GLU A 55 -13.10 3.46 14.41
N ILE A 56 -13.93 4.48 14.56
CA ILE A 56 -13.64 5.81 14.04
C ILE A 56 -12.95 6.60 15.15
N VAL A 57 -11.85 7.25 14.81
CA VAL A 57 -11.05 8.06 15.75
C VAL A 57 -10.92 9.48 15.23
N GLU A 58 -11.24 10.45 16.08
CA GLU A 58 -10.85 11.85 15.88
C GLU A 58 -9.37 12.00 16.23
N ASP A 59 -8.48 11.95 15.24
CA ASP A 59 -7.06 12.16 15.47
C ASP A 59 -6.58 13.46 14.79
N PRO A 60 -6.25 14.53 15.56
CA PRO A 60 -5.71 15.76 14.99
C PRO A 60 -4.27 15.61 14.47
N THR A 61 -3.57 14.51 14.78
CA THR A 61 -2.16 14.24 14.44
C THR A 61 -1.95 13.16 13.39
N THR A 62 -2.91 12.24 13.16
CA THR A 62 -2.82 11.20 12.10
C THR A 62 -3.79 11.50 10.96
N HIS A 63 -3.57 12.60 10.26
CA HIS A 63 -4.31 12.78 9.01
C HIS A 63 -3.95 11.66 8.05
N THR A 64 -4.97 11.17 7.35
CA THR A 64 -4.94 10.29 6.18
C THR A 64 -3.54 10.00 5.65
N CYS A 65 -3.12 8.74 5.62
CA CYS A 65 -1.89 8.38 4.92
C CYS A 65 -2.15 8.54 3.42
N LYS A 66 -1.89 9.73 2.89
CA LYS A 66 -1.94 9.99 1.46
C LYS A 66 -0.78 9.24 0.84
N ALA A 67 -1.07 8.12 0.20
CA ALA A 67 -0.14 7.50 -0.71
C ALA A 67 -0.26 8.26 -2.03
N LEU A 68 0.70 9.14 -2.30
CA LEU A 68 0.72 9.86 -3.57
C LEU A 68 1.17 8.91 -4.67
N LYS A 69 0.76 9.18 -5.92
CA LYS A 69 1.49 8.63 -7.06
C LYS A 69 2.96 8.93 -6.80
N PRO A 70 3.85 7.92 -6.80
CA PRO A 70 5.19 8.17 -6.34
C PRO A 70 5.81 9.27 -7.22
N ALA A 71 6.28 10.35 -6.58
CA ALA A 71 6.49 11.67 -7.19
C ALA A 71 7.44 11.67 -8.40
N TRP A 72 8.24 10.62 -8.57
CA TRP A 72 9.08 10.41 -9.75
C TRP A 72 8.28 10.20 -11.04
N LEU A 73 7.00 9.79 -10.96
CA LEU A 73 6.08 9.73 -12.09
C LEU A 73 5.37 11.07 -12.39
N ALA A 74 5.41 12.03 -11.48
CA ALA A 74 4.66 13.29 -11.55
C ALA A 74 5.52 14.54 -11.85
N ASN A 75 6.77 14.36 -12.29
CA ASN A 75 7.81 15.36 -12.57
C ASN A 75 8.59 15.87 -11.34
N SER A 76 9.79 15.30 -11.12
CA SER A 76 10.94 15.82 -10.34
C SER A 76 11.14 15.47 -8.85
N GLY A 77 10.43 14.47 -8.29
CA GLY A 77 10.74 13.94 -6.95
C GLY A 77 11.84 12.86 -6.94
N LYS A 78 12.62 12.75 -5.85
CA LYS A 78 13.55 11.63 -5.65
C LYS A 78 12.78 10.42 -5.09
N MET A 79 12.98 9.24 -5.67
CA MET A 79 12.33 8.00 -5.22
C MET A 79 12.57 7.71 -3.72
N ALA A 80 13.76 8.05 -3.21
CA ALA A 80 14.14 7.83 -1.81
C ALA A 80 13.23 8.57 -0.82
N ASP A 81 12.58 9.65 -1.24
CA ASP A 81 11.74 10.49 -0.39
C ASP A 81 10.33 9.92 -0.21
N HIS A 82 10.00 8.82 -0.92
CA HIS A 82 8.66 8.22 -0.97
C HIS A 82 8.66 6.68 -0.95
N VAL A 83 9.69 6.06 -0.36
CA VAL A 83 9.83 4.59 -0.31
C VAL A 83 8.62 3.93 0.37
N GLU A 84 8.00 4.60 1.35
CA GLU A 84 6.80 4.17 2.05
C GLU A 84 5.55 4.05 1.16
N CYS A 85 5.54 4.72 0.00
CA CYS A 85 4.49 4.60 -1.01
C CYS A 85 4.78 3.47 -2.01
N LEU A 86 6.01 2.94 -2.02
CA LEU A 86 6.49 1.95 -2.98
C LEU A 86 6.68 0.56 -2.37
N VAL A 87 6.92 0.49 -1.06
CA VAL A 87 7.35 -0.72 -0.37
C VAL A 87 6.55 -0.93 0.92
N ARG A 88 6.12 -2.17 1.15
CA ARG A 88 5.50 -2.64 2.39
C ARG A 88 6.33 -3.77 2.98
N TYR A 89 6.63 -3.70 4.27
CA TYR A 89 7.23 -4.84 4.97
C TYR A 89 6.17 -5.93 5.12
N ILE A 90 6.49 -7.16 4.73
CA ILE A 90 5.56 -8.29 4.76
C ILE A 90 6.03 -9.43 5.68
N GLY A 91 6.94 -9.11 6.61
CA GLY A 91 7.45 -10.02 7.62
C GLY A 91 8.60 -10.92 7.12
N ASN A 92 9.29 -11.58 8.06
CA ASN A 92 10.37 -12.53 7.78
C ASN A 92 11.51 -11.97 6.91
N LYS A 93 11.89 -10.70 7.13
CA LYS A 93 12.84 -9.98 6.25
C LYS A 93 12.41 -9.95 4.78
N ARG A 94 11.11 -9.96 4.50
CA ARG A 94 10.59 -9.80 3.14
C ARG A 94 9.87 -8.47 3.01
N VAL A 95 9.98 -7.87 1.85
CA VAL A 95 9.24 -6.66 1.47
C VAL A 95 8.49 -6.90 0.18
N LEU A 96 7.28 -6.36 0.10
CA LEU A 96 6.52 -6.26 -1.14
C LEU A 96 6.78 -4.88 -1.73
N MET A 97 7.22 -4.83 -2.97
CA MET A 97 7.39 -3.62 -3.76
C MET A 97 6.27 -3.55 -4.79
N THR A 98 5.78 -2.34 -5.05
CA THR A 98 4.85 -2.11 -6.16
C THR A 98 5.53 -2.35 -7.50
N ASN A 99 4.79 -2.31 -8.61
CA ASN A 99 5.30 -2.61 -9.97
C ASN A 99 6.20 -1.51 -10.55
N CYS A 100 7.22 -1.08 -9.80
CA CYS A 100 8.17 -0.04 -10.12
C CYS A 100 8.84 -0.28 -11.48
N ALA A 101 9.22 -1.53 -11.78
CA ALA A 101 9.91 -1.89 -13.01
C ALA A 101 9.07 -1.61 -14.28
N GLU A 102 7.74 -1.60 -14.14
CA GLU A 102 6.81 -1.30 -15.24
C GLU A 102 6.69 0.21 -15.53
N TYR A 103 7.17 1.05 -14.61
CA TYR A 103 7.23 2.51 -14.76
C TYR A 103 8.65 2.99 -15.05
N ASN A 104 9.68 2.41 -14.42
CA ASN A 104 11.10 2.65 -14.69
C ASN A 104 11.95 1.52 -14.09
N ALA A 105 12.57 0.74 -14.98
CA ALA A 105 13.38 -0.41 -14.63
C ALA A 105 14.68 -0.05 -13.87
N GLU A 106 15.32 1.09 -14.18
CA GLU A 106 16.57 1.51 -13.52
C GLU A 106 16.33 1.88 -12.06
N VAL A 107 15.25 2.61 -11.82
CA VAL A 107 14.79 3.00 -10.48
C VAL A 107 14.40 1.78 -9.66
N ALA A 108 13.64 0.85 -10.26
CA ALA A 108 13.27 -0.41 -9.61
C ALA A 108 14.48 -1.27 -9.24
N ALA A 109 15.44 -1.43 -10.17
CA ALA A 109 16.67 -2.18 -9.92
C ALA A 109 17.49 -1.57 -8.78
N THR A 110 17.63 -0.24 -8.77
CA THR A 110 18.36 0.47 -7.72
C THR A 110 17.70 0.31 -6.36
N LEU A 111 16.37 0.39 -6.27
CA LEU A 111 15.63 0.19 -5.02
C LEU A 111 15.77 -1.25 -4.52
N LYS A 112 15.62 -2.22 -5.43
CA LYS A 112 15.76 -3.64 -5.13
C LYS A 112 17.15 -3.96 -4.61
N GLU A 113 18.22 -3.49 -5.27
CA GLU A 113 19.61 -3.72 -4.84
C GLU A 113 19.85 -3.18 -3.43
N LYS A 114 19.34 -1.98 -3.11
CA LYS A 114 19.47 -1.41 -1.76
C LYS A 114 18.75 -2.25 -0.70
N LEU A 115 17.51 -2.65 -0.97
CA LEU A 115 16.73 -3.49 -0.04
C LEU A 115 17.39 -4.87 0.18
N GLU A 116 17.91 -5.47 -0.89
CA GLU A 116 18.62 -6.76 -0.81
C GLU A 116 19.96 -6.63 -0.07
N ALA A 117 20.69 -5.52 -0.26
CA ALA A 117 21.89 -5.22 0.51
C ALA A 117 21.61 -5.05 2.02
N ASP A 118 20.43 -4.53 2.38
CA ASP A 118 19.95 -4.44 3.76
C ASP A 118 19.42 -5.80 4.30
N GLY A 119 19.46 -6.85 3.48
CA GLY A 119 19.13 -8.23 3.85
C GLY A 119 17.64 -8.57 3.72
N TYR A 120 16.87 -7.79 2.94
CA TYR A 120 15.49 -8.12 2.61
C TYR A 120 15.39 -8.98 1.35
N GLU A 121 14.46 -9.92 1.34
CA GLU A 121 13.93 -10.52 0.11
C GLU A 121 12.88 -9.58 -0.50
N VAL A 122 13.06 -9.20 -1.76
CA VAL A 122 12.16 -8.27 -2.46
C VAL A 122 11.22 -9.05 -3.38
N VAL A 123 9.93 -9.00 -3.07
CA VAL A 123 8.84 -9.45 -3.96
C VAL A 123 8.30 -8.23 -4.69
N GLU A 124 8.31 -8.21 -6.01
CA GLU A 124 7.78 -7.10 -6.80
C GLU A 124 6.48 -7.50 -7.50
N LEU A 125 5.46 -6.63 -7.41
CA LEU A 125 4.25 -6.81 -8.20
C LEU A 125 4.57 -6.65 -9.70
N SER A 126 4.00 -7.51 -10.52
CA SER A 126 4.06 -7.39 -11.98
C SER A 126 2.77 -7.86 -12.61
N TYR A 127 2.45 -7.33 -13.78
CA TYR A 127 1.17 -7.54 -14.43
C TYR A 127 1.38 -7.91 -15.88
N SER A 128 0.82 -9.05 -16.28
CA SER A 128 0.80 -9.57 -17.65
C SER A 128 0.23 -8.58 -18.68
N SER A 129 -0.52 -7.59 -18.20
CA SER A 129 -1.14 -6.54 -18.97
C SER A 129 -0.18 -5.44 -19.45
N CYS A 130 1.04 -5.42 -18.89
CA CYS A 130 2.10 -4.48 -19.20
C CYS A 130 2.75 -4.84 -20.53
N ALA A 131 2.64 -3.96 -21.53
CA ALA A 131 3.21 -4.15 -22.88
C ALA A 131 4.33 -3.15 -23.19
N GLY A 132 4.81 -2.41 -22.19
CA GLY A 132 5.78 -1.32 -22.29
C GLY A 132 5.77 -0.47 -21.03
N VAL A 133 6.39 0.71 -21.07
CA VAL A 133 6.36 1.64 -19.92
C VAL A 133 4.92 2.10 -19.68
N ARG A 134 4.46 2.00 -18.43
CA ARG A 134 3.10 2.43 -18.04
C ARG A 134 2.91 3.93 -18.14
N ASP A 135 1.67 4.31 -18.48
CA ASP A 135 1.26 5.70 -18.66
C ASP A 135 1.17 6.48 -17.34
N ALA A 136 1.21 7.81 -17.44
CA ALA A 136 1.04 8.72 -16.31
C ALA A 136 -0.34 8.62 -15.62
N LYS A 137 -1.37 8.07 -16.27
CA LYS A 137 -2.70 7.84 -15.68
C LYS A 137 -2.89 6.41 -15.17
N ASP A 138 -1.87 5.57 -15.28
CA ASP A 138 -1.95 4.21 -14.76
C ASP A 138 -1.89 4.21 -13.21
N MET A 139 -2.76 3.40 -12.61
CA MET A 139 -2.94 3.30 -11.15
C MET A 139 -2.60 1.91 -10.59
N SER A 140 -1.98 1.03 -11.37
CA SER A 140 -1.57 -0.31 -10.92
C SER A 140 -0.53 -0.28 -9.80
N TRP A 141 0.18 0.83 -9.62
CA TRP A 141 1.08 1.05 -8.47
C TRP A 141 0.36 1.00 -7.12
N ALA A 142 -0.95 1.29 -7.08
CA ALA A 142 -1.66 1.53 -5.83
C ALA A 142 -2.15 0.27 -5.12
N TYR A 143 -2.08 -0.91 -5.74
CA TYR A 143 -2.56 -2.16 -5.12
C TYR A 143 -1.83 -2.53 -3.82
N ILE A 144 -0.62 -1.98 -3.63
CA ILE A 144 0.16 -2.14 -2.39
C ILE A 144 -0.45 -1.39 -1.18
N ASN A 145 -1.40 -0.48 -1.41
CA ASN A 145 -2.09 0.28 -0.36
C ASN A 145 -3.25 -0.52 0.27
N TYR A 146 -3.02 -1.81 0.54
CA TYR A 146 -3.97 -2.67 1.23
C TYR A 146 -4.01 -2.39 2.74
N ILE A 147 -5.15 -2.70 3.35
CA ILE A 147 -5.28 -2.81 4.81
C ILE A 147 -4.79 -4.21 5.19
N GLN A 148 -3.80 -4.31 6.08
CA GLN A 148 -3.30 -5.60 6.57
C GLN A 148 -3.52 -5.73 8.07
N THR A 149 -4.06 -6.88 8.45
CA THR A 149 -4.30 -7.26 9.84
C THR A 149 -3.76 -8.68 10.07
N SER A 150 -3.82 -9.17 11.30
CA SER A 150 -3.47 -10.55 11.63
C SER A 150 -4.46 -11.59 11.11
N LYS A 151 -5.62 -11.17 10.55
CA LYS A 151 -6.70 -12.07 10.10
C LYS A 151 -7.02 -11.95 8.61
N VAL A 152 -6.92 -10.73 8.05
CA VAL A 152 -7.29 -10.43 6.66
C VAL A 152 -6.41 -9.33 6.05
N VAL A 153 -6.16 -9.44 4.75
CA VAL A 153 -5.61 -8.39 3.89
C VAL A 153 -6.70 -7.92 2.93
N ILE A 154 -7.01 -6.63 2.96
CA ILE A 154 -8.05 -6.01 2.12
C ILE A 154 -7.39 -5.15 1.05
N VAL A 155 -7.46 -5.61 -0.21
CA VAL A 155 -6.78 -4.98 -1.34
C VAL A 155 -7.72 -4.00 -2.06
N PRO A 156 -7.27 -2.75 -2.37
CA PRO A 156 -8.08 -1.79 -3.10
C PRO A 156 -8.20 -2.18 -4.57
N MET A 157 -9.41 -2.52 -5.01
CA MET A 157 -9.72 -2.91 -6.39
C MET A 157 -10.15 -1.71 -7.23
N GLN A 158 -9.79 -1.74 -8.49
CA GLN A 158 -9.93 -0.61 -9.41
C GLN A 158 -10.93 -0.88 -10.55
N ARG A 159 -11.44 -2.12 -10.67
CA ARG A 159 -12.13 -2.65 -11.87
C ARG A 159 -11.23 -2.66 -13.10
N ALA A 160 -9.95 -2.91 -12.87
CA ALA A 160 -8.95 -2.99 -13.92
C ALA A 160 -8.61 -4.46 -14.23
N LYS A 161 -7.96 -4.71 -15.37
CA LYS A 161 -7.53 -6.05 -15.78
C LYS A 161 -6.52 -6.66 -14.79
N GLU A 162 -5.79 -5.80 -14.09
CA GLU A 162 -4.78 -6.13 -13.08
C GLU A 162 -5.37 -6.64 -11.76
N ASP A 163 -6.63 -6.36 -11.43
CA ASP A 163 -7.24 -6.67 -10.12
C ASP A 163 -7.03 -8.14 -9.71
N LYS A 164 -7.26 -9.08 -10.64
CA LYS A 164 -7.12 -10.53 -10.38
C LYS A 164 -5.67 -10.93 -10.14
N GLU A 165 -4.76 -10.31 -10.87
CA GLU A 165 -3.33 -10.62 -10.77
C GLU A 165 -2.75 -10.03 -9.47
N ALA A 166 -3.16 -8.80 -9.11
CA ALA A 166 -2.83 -8.17 -7.83
C ALA A 166 -3.28 -9.04 -6.66
N LEU A 167 -4.53 -9.50 -6.65
CA LEU A 167 -5.06 -10.39 -5.60
C LEU A 167 -4.26 -11.69 -5.50
N ARG A 168 -3.92 -12.32 -6.63
CA ARG A 168 -3.14 -13.57 -6.66
C ARG A 168 -1.74 -13.37 -6.10
N GLN A 169 -1.04 -12.31 -6.51
CA GLN A 169 0.32 -12.02 -6.06
C GLN A 169 0.34 -11.67 -4.56
N ILE A 170 -0.57 -10.81 -4.10
CA ILE A 170 -0.68 -10.45 -2.67
C ILE A 170 -1.06 -11.68 -1.84
N LYS A 171 -1.94 -12.56 -2.35
CA LYS A 171 -2.24 -13.84 -1.68
C LYS A 171 -1.02 -14.75 -1.56
N ALA A 172 -0.13 -14.76 -2.54
CA ALA A 172 1.13 -15.52 -2.46
C ALA A 172 2.07 -14.97 -1.38
N CYS A 173 2.05 -13.65 -1.11
CA CYS A 173 2.80 -13.05 -0.01
C CYS A 173 2.26 -13.46 1.38
N PHE A 174 0.94 -13.67 1.48
CA PHE A 174 0.22 -13.99 2.71
C PHE A 174 -0.57 -15.31 2.60
N PRO A 175 0.12 -16.47 2.54
CA PRO A 175 -0.52 -17.77 2.32
C PRO A 175 -1.53 -18.13 3.42
N ASP A 176 -1.30 -17.68 4.65
CA ASP A 176 -2.13 -18.01 5.81
C ASP A 176 -3.27 -17.04 6.07
N LEU A 177 -3.29 -15.88 5.40
CA LEU A 177 -4.34 -14.86 5.59
C LEU A 177 -5.37 -14.89 4.48
N ALA A 178 -6.62 -14.54 4.81
CA ALA A 178 -7.59 -14.22 3.77
C ALA A 178 -7.15 -12.96 3.01
N VAL A 179 -7.30 -12.95 1.69
CA VAL A 179 -7.04 -11.79 0.84
C VAL A 179 -8.31 -11.45 0.09
N VAL A 180 -8.87 -10.27 0.35
CA VAL A 180 -10.18 -9.84 -0.15
C VAL A 180 -10.03 -8.53 -0.91
N GLY A 181 -10.62 -8.45 -2.11
CA GLY A 181 -10.67 -7.23 -2.88
C GLY A 181 -11.89 -6.37 -2.53
N VAL A 182 -11.70 -5.08 -2.30
CA VAL A 182 -12.79 -4.10 -2.12
C VAL A 182 -12.63 -2.98 -3.13
N TYR A 183 -13.69 -2.67 -3.87
CA TYR A 183 -13.67 -1.60 -4.86
C TYR A 183 -13.44 -0.23 -4.22
N ALA A 184 -12.41 0.47 -4.69
CA ALA A 184 -11.81 1.61 -4.01
C ALA A 184 -11.77 2.91 -4.84
N LYS A 185 -12.52 3.01 -5.96
CA LYS A 185 -12.41 4.16 -6.90
C LYS A 185 -12.44 5.56 -6.26
N PRO A 186 -13.34 5.87 -5.29
CA PRO A 186 -13.32 7.17 -4.61
C PRO A 186 -12.03 7.53 -3.86
N PHE A 187 -11.14 6.56 -3.60
CA PHE A 187 -9.83 6.84 -2.99
C PHE A 187 -8.78 7.24 -4.02
N PHE A 188 -9.06 7.14 -5.31
CA PHE A 188 -8.19 7.57 -6.40
C PHE A 188 -8.58 8.96 -6.89
N SER A 189 -7.64 9.90 -6.91
CA SER A 189 -7.84 11.19 -7.58
C SER A 189 -7.46 11.12 -9.07
N ASP A 190 -7.99 12.03 -9.88
CA ASP A 190 -7.62 12.15 -11.30
C ASP A 190 -6.13 12.49 -11.51
N GLU A 191 -5.47 13.01 -10.46
CA GLU A 191 -4.04 13.31 -10.40
C GLU A 191 -3.18 12.11 -9.94
N GLY A 192 -3.82 10.97 -9.67
CA GLY A 192 -3.16 9.74 -9.27
C GLY A 192 -2.83 9.62 -7.79
N GLU A 193 -3.55 10.30 -6.92
CA GLU A 193 -3.36 10.14 -5.48
C GLU A 193 -4.23 9.00 -4.95
N PHE A 194 -3.73 8.24 -3.97
CA PHE A 194 -4.50 7.29 -3.17
C PHE A 194 -4.61 7.81 -1.73
N ILE A 195 -5.81 8.17 -1.28
CA ILE A 195 -6.02 8.66 0.09
C ILE A 195 -6.41 7.50 0.99
N CYS A 196 -5.51 7.09 1.89
CA CYS A 196 -5.83 6.10 2.91
C CYS A 196 -6.39 6.78 4.16
N TYR A 197 -7.62 6.45 4.51
CA TYR A 197 -8.27 6.92 5.74
C TYR A 197 -8.16 5.93 6.89
N SER A 198 -7.35 4.88 6.74
CA SER A 198 -7.27 3.80 7.72
C SER A 198 -5.85 3.54 8.20
N LYS A 199 -5.73 3.16 9.47
CA LYS A 199 -4.48 2.68 10.05
C LYS A 199 -4.70 1.34 10.73
N SER A 200 -3.89 0.35 10.38
CA SER A 200 -3.87 -0.94 11.07
C SER A 200 -2.92 -0.86 12.25
N ILE A 201 -3.41 -1.19 13.44
CA ILE A 201 -2.64 -1.08 14.69
C ILE A 201 -2.78 -2.34 15.54
N LYS A 202 -1.78 -2.57 16.37
CA LYS A 202 -1.84 -3.58 17.43
C LYS A 202 -2.29 -2.92 18.73
N GLU A 203 -3.55 -3.11 19.08
CA GLU A 203 -4.06 -2.77 20.41
C GLU A 203 -3.54 -3.82 21.39
N ASN A 204 -2.63 -3.42 22.27
CA ASN A 204 -2.25 -4.24 23.41
C ASN A 204 -3.44 -4.28 24.37
N ALA A 205 -3.84 -5.47 24.82
CA ALA A 205 -4.82 -5.58 25.89
C ALA A 205 -4.30 -4.78 27.09
N THR A 206 -5.04 -3.74 27.48
CA THR A 206 -4.84 -3.11 28.78
C THR A 206 -5.05 -4.19 29.84
N SER A 207 -3.95 -4.54 30.53
CA SER A 207 -3.94 -5.44 31.68
C SER A 207 -4.88 -4.97 32.78
#